data_AF-A0A644UZN8-F1
#
_entry.id   AF-A0A644UZN8-F1
#
_cell.length_a   1.000
_cell.length_b   1.000
_cell.length_c   1.000
_cell.angle_alpha   90.00
_cell.angle_beta   90.00
_cell.angle_gamma   90.00
#
_symmetry.space_group_name_H-M   'P 1'
#
loop_
_entity.id
_entity.type
_entity.pdbx_description
1 polymer ?
#
loop_
_entity_poly.entity_id
_entity_poly.type
_entity_poly.pdbx_seq_one_letter_code
_entity_poly.pdbx_strand_id
1 'polypeptide(L)'
;MVSNKRIVWITLLLLITSYFSISNFILPVPDSQSSSGFSAKRVSDDIKIISKEPHSSEHPAERERVRSFLAERLREIGFDVEVEYYDSIGNIYASLPPLYSVSGEEPTYVLLMAHLDSRHANIINGKTHYSKGAADDGYGLGVILELAKGVVKYRDDWSQGVKILFTDAEETNLGGIKMAVAKRGDFLSDVGFIINIEARGVKGPALLFETSPGNSKLVNLYSKARFPAGYSLTSFVYNILPNYSDFSLIKEEYSGINIAVIDNLDYYHTEMDSFENISLSSIQHYGEQLTPILKSYLKENRYSDINYLRSSTDSVYFTLPLFGIVVFSAIGYNTLNVIVLLCFVFNFIYLLKTNKIGIFNVLKTIIKLLIVLFFVVAFSWTGSWLIALINGASYKLIGLAHLRFDEVFSIICLILTFLLIIMTFKKIIKDNIYRLKEYIISSELILLVSSIIIFSITGENFFLLFPLIFSLISRALKGYKFELVTTVFLVVLLLFIVIPFIYSLYIALYTGSIFIPLAIFTLLLFSILPALYSVSTKLA
;
A
#
# COMPACT_ATOMS: atom_id res chain seq x y z
N MET A 1 22.20 -23.54 -30.00
CA MET A 1 22.84 -22.66 -28.98
C MET A 1 21.94 -21.45 -28.74
N VAL A 2 21.46 -21.24 -27.51
CA VAL A 2 20.73 -20.01 -27.17
C VAL A 2 21.67 -18.82 -27.41
N SER A 3 21.33 -17.88 -28.29
CA SER A 3 22.22 -16.73 -28.49
C SER A 3 22.30 -15.96 -27.17
N ASN A 4 23.50 -15.76 -26.64
CA ASN A 4 23.73 -14.96 -25.41
C ASN A 4 22.99 -13.61 -25.46
N LYS A 5 22.81 -13.04 -26.66
CA LYS A 5 22.01 -11.83 -26.90
C LYS A 5 20.57 -11.93 -26.39
N ARG A 6 19.86 -13.05 -26.58
CA ARG A 6 18.46 -13.19 -26.15
C ARG A 6 18.30 -13.21 -24.63
N ILE A 7 19.20 -13.91 -23.94
CA ILE A 7 19.22 -13.93 -22.48
C ILE A 7 19.48 -12.52 -21.96
N VAL A 8 20.43 -11.79 -22.56
CA VAL A 8 20.71 -10.39 -22.22
C VAL A 8 19.48 -9.51 -22.40
N TRP A 9 18.79 -9.58 -23.54
CA TRP A 9 17.58 -8.78 -23.78
C TRP A 9 16.43 -9.09 -22.82
N ILE A 10 16.18 -10.36 -22.51
CA ILE A 10 15.16 -10.75 -21.53
C ILE A 10 15.54 -10.22 -20.15
N THR A 11 16.79 -10.41 -19.71
CA THR A 11 17.25 -9.90 -18.42
C THR A 11 17.12 -8.37 -18.34
N LEU A 12 17.52 -7.64 -19.39
CA LEU A 12 17.35 -6.19 -19.45
C LEU A 12 15.88 -5.78 -19.35
N LEU A 13 14.99 -6.45 -20.09
CA LEU A 13 13.55 -6.20 -20.02
C LEU A 13 13.01 -6.41 -18.60
N LEU A 14 13.42 -7.48 -17.92
CA LEU A 14 12.97 -7.77 -16.56
C LEU A 14 13.50 -6.75 -15.54
N LEU A 15 14.76 -6.33 -15.67
CA LEU A 15 15.34 -5.27 -14.82
C LEU A 15 14.61 -3.93 -15.04
N ILE A 16 14.37 -3.57 -16.30
CA ILE A 16 13.61 -2.38 -16.67
C ILE A 16 12.19 -2.45 -16.12
N THR A 17 11.52 -3.60 -16.27
CA THR A 17 10.15 -3.82 -15.76
C THR A 17 10.10 -3.68 -14.23
N SER A 18 11.00 -4.35 -13.52
CA SER A 18 11.08 -4.25 -12.06
C SER A 18 11.34 -2.81 -11.61
N TYR A 19 12.26 -2.10 -12.26
CA TYR A 19 12.54 -0.69 -11.97
C TYR A 19 11.31 0.19 -12.19
N PHE A 20 10.64 0.08 -13.35
CA PHE A 20 9.43 0.86 -13.64
C PHE A 20 8.26 0.52 -12.72
N SER A 21 8.18 -0.73 -12.24
CA SER A 21 7.09 -1.15 -11.35
C SER A 21 7.14 -0.45 -9.98
N ILE A 22 8.34 -0.17 -9.44
CA ILE A 22 8.53 0.45 -8.12
C ILE A 22 8.81 1.95 -8.19
N SER A 23 9.17 2.45 -9.36
CA SER A 23 9.63 3.83 -9.51
C SER A 23 8.52 4.87 -9.35
N ASN A 24 8.93 6.05 -8.88
CA ASN A 24 8.12 7.27 -8.88
C ASN A 24 7.64 7.72 -10.29
N PHE A 25 7.99 7.02 -11.39
CA PHE A 25 7.45 7.32 -12.72
C PHE A 25 5.93 7.12 -12.83
N ILE A 26 5.32 6.43 -11.86
CA ILE A 26 3.85 6.28 -11.76
C ILE A 26 3.23 7.47 -11.03
N LEU A 27 4.02 8.28 -10.30
CA LEU A 27 3.48 9.46 -9.62
C LEU A 27 3.12 10.55 -10.63
N PRO A 28 2.03 11.28 -10.40
CA PRO A 28 1.68 12.42 -11.22
C PRO A 28 2.74 13.51 -11.13
N VAL A 29 2.94 14.19 -12.25
CA VAL A 29 3.75 15.41 -12.28
C VAL A 29 3.04 16.47 -11.44
N PRO A 30 3.72 17.15 -10.50
CA PRO A 30 3.10 18.19 -9.69
C PRO A 30 2.51 19.28 -10.56
N ASP A 31 1.23 19.61 -10.33
CA ASP A 31 0.58 20.64 -11.11
C ASP A 31 0.99 22.04 -10.64
N SER A 32 1.10 22.95 -11.60
CA SER A 32 1.48 24.34 -11.38
C SER A 32 0.41 25.11 -10.58
N GLN A 33 0.81 26.20 -9.92
CA GLN A 33 -0.10 27.04 -9.12
C GLN A 33 -1.27 27.64 -9.91
N SER A 34 -1.14 27.77 -11.24
CA SER A 34 -2.15 28.35 -12.13
C SER A 34 -3.25 27.39 -12.57
N SER A 35 -3.18 26.11 -12.20
CA SER A 35 -4.17 25.14 -12.64
C SER A 35 -5.52 25.31 -11.93
N SER A 36 -6.59 25.04 -12.66
CA SER A 36 -7.96 25.07 -12.13
C SER A 36 -8.28 23.84 -11.25
N GLY A 37 -7.48 22.76 -11.39
CA GLY A 37 -7.58 21.52 -10.62
C GLY A 37 -6.78 21.57 -9.31
N PHE A 38 -6.57 20.39 -8.70
CA PHE A 38 -5.75 20.24 -7.50
C PHE A 38 -4.30 20.63 -7.76
N SER A 39 -3.72 21.48 -6.91
CA SER A 39 -2.33 21.93 -7.03
C SER A 39 -1.49 21.58 -5.81
N ALA A 40 -0.54 20.66 -5.97
CA ALA A 40 0.44 20.35 -4.94
C ALA A 40 1.28 21.56 -4.50
N LYS A 41 1.47 22.55 -5.39
CA LYS A 41 2.20 23.77 -5.04
C LYS A 41 1.43 24.63 -4.03
N ARG A 42 0.12 24.79 -4.19
CA ARG A 42 -0.71 25.52 -3.20
C ARG A 42 -0.69 24.83 -1.84
N VAL A 43 -0.85 23.50 -1.86
CA VAL A 43 -0.71 22.67 -0.66
C VAL A 43 0.65 22.87 0.01
N SER A 44 1.73 22.91 -0.77
CA SER A 44 3.08 23.16 -0.22
C SER A 44 3.21 24.53 0.45
N ASP A 45 2.49 25.55 -0.03
CA ASP A 45 2.56 26.88 0.57
C ASP A 45 1.85 26.90 1.93
N ASP A 46 0.74 26.17 2.07
CA ASP A 46 0.07 25.95 3.35
C ASP A 46 0.97 25.13 4.31
N ILE A 47 1.58 24.03 3.84
CA ILE A 47 2.52 23.21 4.64
C ILE A 47 3.67 24.05 5.17
N LYS A 48 4.24 24.95 4.36
CA LYS A 48 5.34 25.83 4.80
C LYS A 48 4.97 26.68 6.02
N ILE A 49 3.70 27.07 6.14
CA ILE A 49 3.19 27.85 7.27
C ILE A 49 2.94 26.92 8.46
N ILE A 50 2.33 25.75 8.23
CA ILE A 50 2.03 24.75 9.27
C ILE A 50 3.34 24.29 9.92
N SER A 51 4.28 23.79 9.12
CA SER A 51 5.51 23.13 9.57
C SER A 51 6.68 24.07 9.80
N LYS A 52 6.41 25.33 10.18
CA LYS A 52 7.46 26.31 10.45
C LYS A 52 8.28 25.92 11.69
N GLU A 53 7.55 25.57 12.76
CA GLU A 53 8.07 25.15 14.05
C GLU A 53 7.35 23.85 14.49
N PRO A 54 7.96 23.06 15.38
CA PRO A 54 7.24 21.99 16.08
C PRO A 54 5.98 22.53 16.78
N HIS A 55 4.90 21.76 16.73
CA HIS A 55 3.57 22.17 17.19
C HIS A 55 2.85 21.01 17.90
N SER A 56 3.62 20.23 18.66
CA SER A 56 3.12 19.14 19.51
C SER A 56 2.42 19.66 20.77
N SER A 57 1.96 18.75 21.63
CA SER A 57 1.46 19.08 22.98
C SER A 57 2.48 19.81 23.87
N GLU A 58 3.78 19.71 23.54
CA GLU A 58 4.87 20.43 24.21
C GLU A 58 5.04 21.87 23.68
N HIS A 59 4.36 22.23 22.59
CA HIS A 59 4.46 23.52 21.89
C HIS A 59 3.09 24.19 21.73
N PRO A 60 2.40 24.55 22.84
CA PRO A 60 1.00 24.96 22.80
C PRO A 60 0.75 26.25 22.01
N ALA A 61 1.67 27.23 22.02
CA ALA A 61 1.53 28.46 21.24
C ALA A 61 1.58 28.20 19.73
N GLU A 62 2.48 27.31 19.30
CA GLU A 62 2.70 27.01 17.89
C GLU A 62 1.57 26.14 17.35
N ARG A 63 1.07 25.22 18.20
CA ARG A 63 -0.14 24.44 17.95
C ARG A 63 -1.39 25.32 17.83
N GLU A 64 -1.53 26.35 18.67
CA GLU A 64 -2.60 27.35 18.54
C GLU A 64 -2.51 28.14 17.25
N ARG A 65 -1.30 28.56 16.87
CA ARG A 65 -1.07 29.27 15.60
C ARG A 65 -1.48 28.42 14.40
N VAL A 66 -1.11 27.14 14.39
CA VAL A 66 -1.52 26.18 13.33
C VAL A 66 -3.03 26.05 13.31
N ARG A 67 -3.67 25.82 14.46
CA ARG A 67 -5.14 25.70 14.56
C ARG A 67 -5.87 26.93 14.05
N SER A 68 -5.43 28.11 14.46
CA SER A 68 -5.99 29.39 14.01
C SER A 68 -5.86 29.58 12.51
N PHE A 69 -4.69 29.27 11.94
CA PHE A 69 -4.45 29.31 10.50
C PHE A 69 -5.40 28.37 9.74
N LEU A 70 -5.51 27.11 10.16
CA LEU A 70 -6.39 26.13 9.52
C LEU A 70 -7.87 26.57 9.58
N ALA A 71 -8.32 27.05 10.74
CA ALA A 71 -9.68 27.54 10.91
C ALA A 71 -9.98 28.76 10.02
N GLU A 72 -9.03 29.70 9.89
CA GLU A 72 -9.16 30.85 8.98
C GLU A 72 -9.23 30.41 7.52
N ARG A 73 -8.33 29.52 7.07
CA ARG A 73 -8.34 28.98 5.70
C ARG A 73 -9.68 28.31 5.36
N LEU A 74 -10.26 27.55 6.29
CA LEU A 74 -11.58 26.92 6.11
C LEU A 74 -12.72 27.95 6.00
N ARG A 75 -12.70 29.00 6.84
CA ARG A 75 -13.67 30.11 6.74
C ARG A 75 -13.56 30.86 5.43
N GLU A 76 -12.34 31.12 4.95
CA GLU A 76 -12.09 31.74 3.65
C GLU A 76 -12.62 30.90 2.47
N ILE A 77 -12.59 29.58 2.59
CA ILE A 77 -13.20 28.66 1.60
C ILE A 77 -14.74 28.70 1.68
N GLY A 78 -15.30 29.10 2.82
CA GLY A 78 -16.74 29.27 3.03
C GLY A 78 -17.40 28.22 3.93
N PHE A 79 -16.61 27.45 4.68
CA PHE A 79 -17.14 26.51 5.68
C PHE A 79 -17.61 27.25 6.94
N ASP A 80 -18.62 26.68 7.61
CA ASP A 80 -18.92 27.04 9.00
C ASP A 80 -17.93 26.30 9.91
N VAL A 81 -17.22 27.02 10.77
CA VAL A 81 -16.04 26.51 11.49
C VAL A 81 -16.14 26.77 12.98
N GLU A 82 -16.18 25.69 13.74
CA GLU A 82 -16.17 25.65 15.19
C GLU A 82 -14.83 25.10 15.69
N VAL A 83 -14.29 25.72 16.74
CA VAL A 83 -13.13 25.19 17.46
C VAL A 83 -13.59 24.88 18.87
N GLU A 84 -13.49 23.62 19.27
CA GLU A 84 -13.87 23.20 20.62
C GLU A 84 -12.67 22.68 21.39
N TYR A 85 -12.59 23.11 22.65
CA TYR A 85 -11.55 22.71 23.57
C TYR A 85 -12.08 21.75 24.62
N TYR A 86 -11.35 20.66 24.82
CA TYR A 86 -11.48 19.73 25.94
C TYR A 86 -10.12 19.69 26.64
N ASP A 87 -10.01 20.40 27.76
CA ASP A 87 -8.75 20.69 28.43
C ASP A 87 -7.72 21.35 27.47
N SER A 88 -6.64 20.65 27.14
CA SER A 88 -5.60 21.14 26.22
C SER A 88 -5.77 20.66 24.78
N ILE A 89 -6.81 19.88 24.48
CA ILE A 89 -7.09 19.33 23.14
C ILE A 89 -8.10 20.25 22.46
N GLY A 90 -7.71 20.86 21.34
CA GLY A 90 -8.58 21.76 20.57
C GLY A 90 -8.84 21.23 19.16
N ASN A 91 -9.99 20.58 18.93
CA ASN A 91 -10.36 20.10 17.61
C ASN A 91 -10.99 21.23 16.77
N ILE A 92 -10.82 21.16 15.45
CA ILE A 92 -11.56 21.98 14.48
C ILE A 92 -12.64 21.14 13.83
N TYR A 93 -13.88 21.60 13.92
CA TYR A 93 -15.02 21.03 13.22
C TYR A 93 -15.47 22.03 12.17
N ALA A 94 -15.57 21.59 10.91
CA ALA A 94 -16.06 22.43 9.84
C ALA A 94 -17.10 21.70 8.99
N SER A 95 -18.16 22.41 8.60
CA SER A 95 -19.23 21.83 7.79
C SER A 95 -19.68 22.77 6.68
N LEU A 96 -20.07 22.16 5.56
CA LEU A 96 -20.66 22.86 4.43
C LEU A 96 -21.73 21.98 3.78
N PRO A 97 -23.03 22.31 3.93
CA PRO A 97 -24.11 21.52 3.36
C PRO A 97 -24.25 21.73 1.84
N PRO A 98 -24.97 20.86 1.11
CA PRO A 98 -25.40 21.15 -0.26
C PRO A 98 -26.30 22.40 -0.30
N LEU A 99 -26.42 23.05 -1.46
CA LEU A 99 -27.28 24.23 -1.62
C LEU A 99 -28.77 23.86 -1.70
N TYR A 100 -29.06 22.66 -2.19
CA TYR A 100 -30.42 22.15 -2.40
C TYR A 100 -30.54 20.76 -1.76
N SER A 101 -31.63 20.51 -1.03
CA SER A 101 -31.93 19.16 -0.54
C SER A 101 -32.47 18.31 -1.70
N VAL A 102 -31.96 17.09 -1.84
CA VAL A 102 -32.33 16.16 -2.91
C VAL A 102 -33.64 15.42 -2.61
N SER A 103 -34.07 15.35 -1.35
CA SER A 103 -35.22 14.54 -0.92
C SER A 103 -36.10 15.14 0.17
N GLY A 104 -35.81 16.35 0.66
CA GLY A 104 -36.47 16.90 1.85
C GLY A 104 -36.03 16.24 3.16
N GLU A 105 -35.08 15.31 3.10
CA GLU A 105 -34.38 14.72 4.23
C GLU A 105 -33.10 15.52 4.53
N GLU A 106 -32.55 15.32 5.74
CA GLU A 106 -31.25 15.84 6.12
C GLU A 106 -30.15 15.25 5.22
N PRO A 107 -29.20 16.06 4.73
CA PRO A 107 -28.15 15.58 3.85
C PRO A 107 -27.19 14.65 4.58
N THR A 108 -26.62 13.67 3.87
CA THR A 108 -25.46 12.91 4.34
C THR A 108 -24.16 13.64 4.00
N TYR A 109 -23.07 13.31 4.69
CA TYR A 109 -21.78 13.98 4.53
C TYR A 109 -20.64 13.01 4.24
N VAL A 110 -19.69 13.48 3.44
CA VAL A 110 -18.31 12.97 3.48
C VAL A 110 -17.54 13.73 4.55
N LEU A 111 -16.79 13.02 5.39
CA LEU A 111 -15.89 13.59 6.38
C LEU A 111 -14.44 13.42 5.93
N LEU A 112 -13.73 14.53 5.81
CA LEU A 112 -12.28 14.55 5.60
C LEU A 112 -11.58 14.74 6.95
N MET A 113 -10.61 13.89 7.27
CA MET A 113 -9.86 13.91 8.53
C MET A 113 -8.35 13.94 8.31
N ALA A 114 -7.68 14.64 9.23
CA ALA A 114 -6.23 14.77 9.37
C ALA A 114 -5.94 15.29 10.78
N HIS A 115 -4.77 15.00 11.34
CA HIS A 115 -4.39 15.54 12.65
C HIS A 115 -3.54 16.80 12.53
N LEU A 116 -3.77 17.77 13.42
CA LEU A 116 -3.12 19.07 13.38
C LEU A 116 -1.85 19.16 14.22
N ASP A 117 -1.64 18.25 15.17
CA ASP A 117 -0.48 18.24 16.04
C ASP A 117 0.70 17.51 15.41
N SER A 118 1.91 18.05 15.61
CA SER A 118 3.14 17.33 15.26
C SER A 118 3.55 16.37 16.38
N ARG A 119 4.40 15.39 16.05
CA ARG A 119 5.00 14.51 17.03
C ARG A 119 5.70 15.24 18.18
N HIS A 120 5.50 14.77 19.41
CA HIS A 120 6.25 15.18 20.60
C HIS A 120 7.72 14.73 20.57
N ALA A 121 8.53 15.14 21.55
CA ALA A 121 9.94 14.76 21.63
C ALA A 121 10.18 13.26 21.42
N ASN A 122 11.00 12.92 20.42
CA ASN A 122 11.41 11.54 20.13
C ASN A 122 12.93 11.39 20.33
N ILE A 123 13.36 10.32 20.99
CA ILE A 123 14.79 10.08 21.26
C ILE A 123 15.30 8.99 20.33
N ILE A 124 16.17 9.37 19.40
CA ILE A 124 16.80 8.48 18.43
C ILE A 124 18.30 8.56 18.60
N ASN A 125 18.96 7.41 18.79
CA ASN A 125 20.42 7.31 18.95
C ASN A 125 20.99 8.27 20.01
N GLY A 126 20.24 8.53 21.09
CA GLY A 126 20.62 9.42 22.19
C GLY A 126 20.42 10.91 21.93
N LYS A 127 19.84 11.31 20.79
CA LYS A 127 19.49 12.69 20.46
C LYS A 127 17.97 12.89 20.54
N THR A 128 17.53 13.99 21.12
CA THR A 128 16.13 14.42 21.07
C THR A 128 15.83 15.09 19.74
N HIS A 129 14.75 14.68 19.09
CA HIS A 129 14.23 15.22 17.85
C HIS A 129 12.81 15.75 18.10
N TYR A 130 12.50 16.88 17.46
CA TYR A 130 11.17 17.46 17.43
C TYR A 130 10.72 17.52 15.98
N SER A 131 9.62 16.84 15.65
CA SER A 131 9.06 16.91 14.30
C SER A 131 8.47 18.29 14.05
N LYS A 132 8.59 18.79 12.82
CA LYS A 132 7.86 19.98 12.37
C LYS A 132 6.53 19.62 11.70
N GLY A 133 6.20 18.34 11.53
CA GLY A 133 4.93 17.87 10.98
C GLY A 133 4.66 18.33 9.56
N ALA A 134 5.66 18.27 8.68
CA ALA A 134 5.51 18.75 7.30
C ALA A 134 4.81 17.71 6.41
N ALA A 135 5.19 16.45 6.55
CA ALA A 135 4.46 15.31 6.02
C ALA A 135 3.38 14.88 7.02
N ASP A 136 3.74 14.71 8.29
CA ASP A 136 2.92 14.08 9.35
C ASP A 136 2.35 15.09 10.37
N ASP A 137 1.14 15.61 10.19
CA ASP A 137 0.24 15.41 9.05
C ASP A 137 -0.02 16.69 8.24
N GLY A 138 1.03 17.50 8.05
CA GLY A 138 0.99 18.64 7.14
C GLY A 138 0.49 18.28 5.73
N TYR A 139 0.76 17.06 5.26
CA TYR A 139 0.19 16.55 4.00
C TYR A 139 -1.32 16.46 4.06
N GLY A 140 -1.89 15.76 5.04
CA GLY A 140 -3.34 15.63 5.19
C GLY A 140 -4.03 16.97 5.35
N LEU A 141 -3.53 17.83 6.22
CA LEU A 141 -4.07 19.17 6.45
C LEU A 141 -4.13 19.99 5.15
N GLY A 142 -3.00 20.11 4.45
CA GLY A 142 -2.92 20.91 3.23
C GLY A 142 -3.69 20.30 2.06
N VAL A 143 -3.67 18.98 1.90
CA VAL A 143 -4.45 18.27 0.88
C VAL A 143 -5.95 18.51 1.11
N ILE A 144 -6.43 18.43 2.35
CA ILE A 144 -7.85 18.66 2.67
C ILE A 144 -8.27 20.08 2.34
N LEU A 145 -7.47 21.10 2.68
CA LEU A 145 -7.77 22.49 2.33
C LEU A 145 -7.90 22.70 0.82
N GLU A 146 -7.00 22.10 0.04
CA GLU A 146 -7.02 22.23 -1.42
C GLU A 146 -8.16 21.42 -2.06
N LEU A 147 -8.48 20.23 -1.53
CA LEU A 147 -9.67 19.47 -1.94
C LEU A 147 -10.95 20.25 -1.63
N ALA A 148 -11.07 20.80 -0.42
CA ALA A 148 -12.20 21.62 0.02
C ALA A 148 -12.43 22.81 -0.93
N LYS A 149 -11.36 23.55 -1.25
CA LYS A 149 -11.38 24.63 -2.24
C LYS A 149 -11.80 24.14 -3.63
N GLY A 150 -11.37 22.95 -4.04
CA GLY A 150 -11.71 22.34 -5.32
C GLY A 150 -13.20 21.96 -5.42
N VAL A 151 -13.74 21.32 -4.37
CA VAL A 151 -15.11 20.80 -4.38
C VAL A 151 -16.17 21.89 -4.38
N VAL A 152 -15.92 23.00 -3.69
CA VAL A 152 -16.86 24.15 -3.59
C VAL A 152 -17.16 24.76 -4.96
N LYS A 153 -16.25 24.65 -5.93
CA LYS A 153 -16.44 25.17 -7.30
C LYS A 153 -17.59 24.52 -8.06
N TYR A 154 -18.09 23.37 -7.60
CA TYR A 154 -19.22 22.68 -8.19
C TYR A 154 -20.32 22.36 -7.16
N ARG A 155 -20.44 23.18 -6.12
CA ARG A 155 -21.43 23.01 -5.03
C ARG A 155 -22.87 22.93 -5.52
N ASP A 156 -23.20 23.58 -6.64
CA ASP A 156 -24.53 23.50 -7.27
C ASP A 156 -24.93 22.07 -7.66
N ASP A 157 -23.95 21.20 -7.90
CA ASP A 157 -24.16 19.80 -8.27
C ASP A 157 -24.13 18.85 -7.06
N TRP A 158 -23.99 19.35 -5.83
CA TRP A 158 -23.87 18.50 -4.65
C TRP A 158 -25.21 17.93 -4.22
N SER A 159 -25.23 16.62 -4.02
CA SER A 159 -26.29 15.87 -3.34
C SER A 159 -25.96 15.57 -1.87
N GLN A 160 -24.67 15.62 -1.50
CA GLN A 160 -24.16 15.39 -0.14
C GLN A 160 -23.34 16.60 0.32
N GLY A 161 -23.22 16.78 1.63
CA GLY A 161 -22.39 17.83 2.21
C GLY A 161 -20.93 17.39 2.43
N VAL A 162 -20.09 18.35 2.81
CA VAL A 162 -18.70 18.11 3.21
C VAL A 162 -18.54 18.51 4.66
N LYS A 163 -17.99 17.61 5.47
CA LYS A 163 -17.46 17.88 6.80
C LYS A 163 -15.96 17.71 6.82
N ILE A 164 -15.30 18.48 7.66
CA ILE A 164 -13.86 18.39 7.91
C ILE A 164 -13.68 18.34 9.43
N LEU A 165 -12.85 17.40 9.89
CA LEU A 165 -12.40 17.30 11.26
C LEU A 165 -10.88 17.33 11.27
N PHE A 166 -10.31 18.41 11.80
CA PHE A 166 -8.90 18.43 12.16
C PHE A 166 -8.79 18.12 13.65
N THR A 167 -8.32 16.92 13.95
CA THR A 167 -8.12 16.43 15.32
C THR A 167 -6.86 17.03 15.91
N ASP A 168 -6.82 17.19 17.22
CA ASP A 168 -5.63 17.57 17.98
C ASP A 168 -5.21 16.44 18.91
N ALA A 169 -3.93 16.33 19.22
CA ALA A 169 -3.36 15.32 20.11
C ALA A 169 -3.53 13.87 19.60
N GLU A 170 -3.48 13.64 18.28
CA GLU A 170 -3.36 12.28 17.71
C GLU A 170 -2.11 11.60 18.30
N GLU A 171 -1.00 12.33 18.26
CA GLU A 171 0.32 11.84 18.64
C GLU A 171 0.46 11.64 20.15
N THR A 172 -0.54 12.12 20.89
CA THR A 172 -0.71 11.95 22.33
C THR A 172 -1.92 11.04 22.59
N ASN A 173 -1.85 9.82 22.08
CA ASN A 173 -2.81 8.73 22.33
C ASN A 173 -4.21 9.00 21.74
N LEU A 174 -4.28 9.50 20.50
CA LEU A 174 -5.52 9.68 19.73
C LEU A 174 -6.54 10.55 20.47
N GLY A 175 -6.06 11.58 21.16
CA GLY A 175 -6.87 12.38 22.10
C GLY A 175 -8.02 13.08 21.40
N GLY A 176 -7.76 13.68 20.25
CA GLY A 176 -8.71 14.47 19.46
C GLY A 176 -9.90 13.64 19.01
N ILE A 177 -9.67 12.52 18.33
CA ILE A 177 -10.77 11.67 17.87
C ILE A 177 -11.55 11.06 19.04
N LYS A 178 -10.87 10.68 20.15
CA LYS A 178 -11.56 10.17 21.35
C LYS A 178 -12.52 11.21 21.92
N MET A 179 -12.12 12.48 21.94
CA MET A 179 -13.00 13.56 22.38
C MET A 179 -14.12 13.84 21.37
N ALA A 180 -13.83 13.82 20.07
CA ALA A 180 -14.85 13.98 19.03
C ALA A 180 -15.96 12.92 19.16
N VAL A 181 -15.60 11.65 19.31
CA VAL A 181 -16.57 10.55 19.51
C VAL A 181 -17.34 10.73 20.81
N ALA A 182 -16.66 11.04 21.92
CA ALA A 182 -17.28 11.11 23.23
C ALA A 182 -18.17 12.35 23.46
N LYS A 183 -17.90 13.45 22.75
CA LYS A 183 -18.50 14.77 23.03
C LYS A 183 -19.25 15.38 21.85
N ARG A 184 -18.87 15.04 20.62
CA ARG A 184 -19.45 15.55 19.37
C ARG A 184 -19.88 14.41 18.43
N GLY A 185 -20.45 13.34 18.99
CA GLY A 185 -20.99 12.23 18.20
C GLY A 185 -22.14 12.65 17.26
N ASP A 186 -22.81 13.75 17.58
CA ASP A 186 -23.78 14.41 16.69
C ASP A 186 -23.13 14.88 15.38
N PHE A 187 -21.90 15.42 15.43
CA PHE A 187 -21.16 15.84 14.25
C PHE A 187 -20.85 14.69 13.29
N LEU A 188 -20.73 13.46 13.81
CA LEU A 188 -20.45 12.25 13.04
C LEU A 188 -21.71 11.52 12.57
N SER A 189 -22.87 11.81 13.16
CA SER A 189 -24.09 11.00 13.04
C SER A 189 -24.69 10.88 11.62
N ASP A 190 -24.41 11.85 10.75
CA ASP A 190 -24.88 11.95 9.36
C ASP A 190 -23.74 11.65 8.34
N VAL A 191 -22.59 11.19 8.80
CA VAL A 191 -21.41 10.90 7.97
C VAL A 191 -21.54 9.51 7.36
N GLY A 192 -21.68 9.47 6.02
CA GLY A 192 -21.78 8.22 5.26
C GLY A 192 -20.44 7.74 4.69
N PHE A 193 -19.41 8.58 4.69
CA PHE A 193 -18.08 8.23 4.20
C PHE A 193 -16.98 9.03 4.89
N ILE A 194 -15.93 8.36 5.37
CA ILE A 194 -14.74 8.99 5.96
C ILE A 194 -13.52 8.78 5.07
N ILE A 195 -12.77 9.85 4.84
CA ILE A 195 -11.43 9.79 4.25
C ILE A 195 -10.48 10.41 5.27
N ASN A 196 -9.61 9.59 5.85
CA ASN A 196 -8.55 10.06 6.72
C ASN A 196 -7.22 10.01 5.99
N ILE A 197 -6.50 11.12 6.02
CA ILE A 197 -5.20 11.29 5.38
C ILE A 197 -4.15 11.26 6.49
N GLU A 198 -3.07 10.55 6.22
CA GLU A 198 -1.98 10.30 7.16
C GLU A 198 -0.65 10.35 6.41
N ALA A 199 0.47 10.47 7.13
CA ALA A 199 1.79 10.28 6.53
C ALA A 199 2.77 9.59 7.49
N ARG A 200 3.28 8.43 7.09
CA ARG A 200 4.36 7.73 7.80
C ARG A 200 5.73 7.90 7.13
N GLY A 201 5.83 8.86 6.23
CA GLY A 201 6.95 9.04 5.34
C GLY A 201 6.77 10.29 4.47
N VAL A 202 7.84 10.72 3.81
CA VAL A 202 7.86 12.03 3.12
C VAL A 202 7.68 11.91 1.61
N LYS A 203 7.82 10.72 1.02
CA LYS A 203 7.81 10.53 -0.45
C LYS A 203 7.17 9.21 -0.87
N GLY A 204 7.00 9.04 -2.19
CA GLY A 204 6.41 7.85 -2.79
C GLY A 204 4.89 7.98 -2.96
N PRO A 205 4.21 6.91 -3.41
CA PRO A 205 2.77 6.92 -3.60
C PRO A 205 2.02 6.96 -2.26
N ALA A 206 1.02 7.84 -2.17
CA ALA A 206 -0.05 7.74 -1.18
C ALA A 206 -0.84 6.42 -1.36
N LEU A 207 -0.69 5.49 -0.43
CA LEU A 207 -1.27 4.15 -0.44
C LEU A 207 -2.58 4.11 0.36
N LEU A 208 -3.64 3.56 -0.23
CA LEU A 208 -4.79 3.05 0.51
C LEU A 208 -4.32 1.88 1.38
N PHE A 209 -4.13 2.14 2.66
CA PHE A 209 -3.54 1.16 3.59
C PHE A 209 -4.56 0.57 4.57
N GLU A 210 -5.72 1.21 4.76
CA GLU A 210 -6.80 0.67 5.60
C GLU A 210 -8.17 1.03 5.01
N THR A 211 -9.14 0.12 5.19
CA THR A 211 -10.56 0.32 4.90
C THR A 211 -11.37 -0.12 6.12
N SER A 212 -12.59 0.39 6.29
CA SER A 212 -13.55 -0.27 7.19
C SER A 212 -13.83 -1.72 6.74
N PRO A 213 -14.26 -2.61 7.64
CA PRO A 213 -14.71 -3.95 7.26
C PRO A 213 -15.85 -3.92 6.23
N GLY A 214 -15.93 -4.94 5.37
CA GLY A 214 -16.94 -4.99 4.32
C GLY A 214 -16.64 -4.00 3.20
N ASN A 215 -15.43 -4.02 2.66
CA ASN A 215 -14.91 -2.96 1.81
C ASN A 215 -15.38 -3.00 0.34
N SER A 216 -16.20 -3.98 -0.08
CA SER A 216 -16.53 -4.18 -1.49
C SER A 216 -17.11 -2.95 -2.20
N LYS A 217 -17.99 -2.20 -1.53
CA LYS A 217 -18.55 -0.95 -2.08
C LYS A 217 -17.58 0.23 -1.98
N LEU A 218 -16.75 0.28 -0.94
CA LEU A 218 -15.70 1.28 -0.77
C LEU A 218 -14.65 1.17 -1.86
N VAL A 219 -14.16 -0.05 -2.12
CA VAL A 219 -13.16 -0.30 -3.17
C VAL A 219 -13.73 -0.01 -4.56
N ASN A 220 -15.03 -0.25 -4.79
CA ASN A 220 -15.70 0.16 -6.02
C ASN A 220 -15.72 1.69 -6.19
N LEU A 221 -16.00 2.45 -5.13
CA LEU A 221 -15.88 3.91 -5.16
C LEU A 221 -14.41 4.35 -5.37
N TYR A 222 -13.47 3.74 -4.66
CA TYR A 222 -12.04 4.01 -4.76
C TYR A 222 -11.48 3.67 -6.16
N SER A 223 -12.09 2.75 -6.91
CA SER A 223 -11.69 2.45 -8.29
C SER A 223 -11.80 3.64 -9.26
N LYS A 224 -12.47 4.73 -8.85
CA LYS A 224 -12.53 6.00 -9.58
C LYS A 224 -11.26 6.85 -9.41
N ALA A 225 -10.39 6.51 -8.46
CA ALA A 225 -9.12 7.19 -8.24
C ALA A 225 -8.27 7.21 -9.51
N ARG A 226 -7.59 8.33 -9.76
CA ARG A 226 -6.52 8.39 -10.74
C ARG A 226 -5.21 8.03 -10.05
N PHE A 227 -4.41 7.20 -10.71
CA PHE A 227 -3.20 6.62 -10.11
C PHE A 227 -3.52 5.90 -8.78
N PRO A 228 -4.46 4.93 -8.76
CA PRO A 228 -4.77 4.21 -7.53
C PRO A 228 -3.51 3.49 -7.03
N ALA A 229 -3.31 3.46 -5.71
CA ALA A 229 -2.24 2.73 -5.08
C ALA A 229 -2.75 2.11 -3.78
N GLY A 230 -2.82 0.78 -3.73
CA GLY A 230 -3.39 0.03 -2.62
C GLY A 230 -3.43 -1.46 -2.90
N TYR A 231 -3.43 -2.25 -1.83
CA TYR A 231 -3.48 -3.71 -1.85
C TYR A 231 -4.37 -4.20 -0.71
N SER A 232 -5.22 -5.20 -0.92
CA SER A 232 -6.07 -5.72 0.16
C SER A 232 -5.27 -6.19 1.39
N LEU A 233 -4.04 -6.69 1.19
CA LEU A 233 -3.23 -7.21 2.29
C LEU A 233 -2.70 -6.09 3.18
N THR A 234 -2.58 -4.86 2.67
CA THR A 234 -2.06 -3.76 3.51
C THR A 234 -3.01 -3.47 4.66
N SER A 235 -4.33 -3.61 4.47
CA SER A 235 -5.31 -3.50 5.57
C SER A 235 -5.10 -4.61 6.62
N PHE A 236 -4.83 -5.85 6.19
CA PHE A 236 -4.53 -6.94 7.13
C PHE A 236 -3.21 -6.73 7.88
N VAL A 237 -2.15 -6.30 7.16
CA VAL A 237 -0.85 -6.01 7.76
C VAL A 237 -0.96 -4.84 8.72
N TYR A 238 -1.73 -3.80 8.39
CA TYR A 238 -1.92 -2.65 9.26
C TYR A 238 -2.60 -3.03 10.58
N ASN A 239 -3.61 -3.91 10.54
CA ASN A 239 -4.30 -4.41 11.73
C ASN A 239 -3.39 -5.15 12.73
N ILE A 240 -2.19 -5.56 12.33
CA ILE A 240 -1.20 -6.20 13.23
C ILE A 240 -0.03 -5.28 13.61
N LEU A 241 0.03 -4.05 13.06
CA LEU A 241 1.01 -3.05 13.47
C LEU A 241 0.60 -2.45 14.82
N PRO A 242 1.56 -1.95 15.62
CA PRO A 242 1.26 -1.26 16.88
C PRO A 242 0.74 0.17 16.69
N ASN A 243 0.66 0.64 15.44
CA ASN A 243 0.27 2.00 15.09
C ASN A 243 -1.21 2.04 14.76
N TYR A 244 -1.85 3.14 15.14
CA TYR A 244 -3.24 3.44 14.85
C TYR A 244 -3.31 4.87 14.34
N SER A 245 -4.41 5.21 13.67
CA SER A 245 -4.77 6.57 13.27
C SER A 245 -6.10 6.94 13.90
N ASP A 246 -6.54 8.18 13.71
CA ASP A 246 -7.85 8.59 14.17
C ASP A 246 -8.98 7.72 13.59
N PHE A 247 -8.93 7.42 12.29
CA PHE A 247 -9.95 6.56 11.65
C PHE A 247 -9.96 5.13 12.21
N SER A 248 -8.80 4.60 12.61
CA SER A 248 -8.70 3.22 13.10
C SER A 248 -9.55 2.97 14.35
N LEU A 249 -9.83 4.00 15.17
CA LEU A 249 -10.69 3.90 16.35
C LEU A 249 -12.19 3.83 16.02
N ILE A 250 -12.59 4.31 14.85
CA ILE A 250 -14.00 4.45 14.46
C ILE A 250 -14.40 3.62 13.24
N LYS A 251 -13.45 2.91 12.62
CA LYS A 251 -13.65 2.15 11.37
C LYS A 251 -14.70 1.04 11.45
N GLU A 252 -15.01 0.53 12.64
CA GLU A 252 -16.04 -0.49 12.84
C GLU A 252 -17.45 0.11 12.75
N GLU A 253 -17.59 1.40 13.05
CA GLU A 253 -18.85 2.12 13.06
C GLU A 253 -19.09 2.92 11.78
N TYR A 254 -18.02 3.38 11.10
CA TYR A 254 -18.14 4.25 9.93
C TYR A 254 -17.49 3.63 8.69
N SER A 255 -18.13 3.81 7.54
CA SER A 255 -17.53 3.44 6.26
C SER A 255 -16.46 4.45 5.88
N GLY A 256 -15.23 3.98 5.62
CA GLY A 256 -14.15 4.89 5.31
C GLY A 256 -12.84 4.23 4.88
N ILE A 257 -11.88 5.08 4.55
CA ILE A 257 -10.55 4.69 4.10
C ILE A 257 -9.47 5.51 4.81
N ASN A 258 -8.32 4.89 5.05
CA ASN A 258 -7.08 5.59 5.34
C ASN A 258 -6.13 5.55 4.13
N ILE A 259 -5.50 6.69 3.86
CA ILE A 259 -4.52 6.83 2.80
C ILE A 259 -3.24 7.52 3.31
N ALA A 260 -2.07 6.94 3.04
CA ALA A 260 -0.79 7.47 3.52
C ALA A 260 0.38 7.32 2.57
N VAL A 261 1.26 8.31 2.57
CA VAL A 261 2.63 8.23 2.09
C VAL A 261 3.48 7.58 3.19
N ILE A 262 4.28 6.56 2.86
CA ILE A 262 4.96 5.73 3.87
C ILE A 262 6.46 5.47 3.59
N ASP A 263 7.01 5.93 2.47
CA ASP A 263 8.43 5.73 2.14
C ASP A 263 9.31 6.80 2.83
N ASN A 264 10.60 6.50 3.01
CA ASN A 264 11.54 7.26 3.84
C ASN A 264 11.14 7.31 5.34
N LEU A 265 10.91 6.14 5.95
CA LEU A 265 10.54 6.03 7.36
C LEU A 265 11.55 6.70 8.32
N ASP A 266 12.82 6.82 7.94
CA ASP A 266 13.84 7.51 8.75
C ASP A 266 13.56 9.00 9.03
N TYR A 267 12.63 9.61 8.30
CA TYR A 267 12.24 11.01 8.47
C TYR A 267 11.10 11.16 9.47
N TYR A 268 10.25 10.14 9.57
CA TYR A 268 9.06 10.09 10.40
C TYR A 268 9.39 10.31 11.89
N HIS A 269 8.59 11.15 12.57
CA HIS A 269 8.79 11.51 13.98
C HIS A 269 10.17 12.11 14.30
N THR A 270 10.82 12.77 13.33
CA THR A 270 12.12 13.42 13.51
C THR A 270 12.11 14.86 13.03
N GLU A 271 13.15 15.62 13.34
CA GLU A 271 13.38 16.98 12.81
C GLU A 271 13.50 17.03 11.27
N MET A 272 13.72 15.88 10.62
CA MET A 272 13.75 15.76 9.16
C MET A 272 12.35 15.73 8.53
N ASP A 273 11.29 15.48 9.32
CA ASP A 273 9.93 15.76 8.89
C ASP A 273 9.70 17.28 8.90
N SER A 274 10.23 17.92 7.85
CA SER A 274 10.31 19.36 7.66
C SER A 274 9.96 19.74 6.22
N PHE A 275 9.63 21.02 6.02
CA PHE A 275 9.21 21.54 4.73
C PHE A 275 10.22 21.26 3.60
N GLU A 276 11.52 21.22 3.92
CA GLU A 276 12.59 20.99 2.94
C GLU A 276 12.56 19.58 2.32
N ASN A 277 11.95 18.61 3.01
CA ASN A 277 11.98 17.19 2.62
C ASN A 277 10.67 16.71 1.99
N ILE A 278 9.72 17.60 1.77
CA ILE A 278 8.43 17.22 1.17
C ILE A 278 8.56 16.83 -0.31
N SER A 279 7.62 16.00 -0.76
CA SER A 279 7.48 15.52 -2.13
C SER A 279 6.22 16.09 -2.75
N LEU A 280 6.37 17.06 -3.65
CA LEU A 280 5.24 17.61 -4.40
C LEU A 280 4.52 16.55 -5.24
N SER A 281 5.23 15.53 -5.74
CA SER A 281 4.62 14.43 -6.49
C SER A 281 3.75 13.55 -5.60
N SER A 282 4.14 13.35 -4.34
CA SER A 282 3.34 12.61 -3.35
C SER A 282 2.09 13.38 -2.95
N ILE A 283 2.23 14.69 -2.72
CA ILE A 283 1.10 15.58 -2.46
C ILE A 283 0.12 15.59 -3.65
N GLN A 284 0.62 15.72 -4.89
CA GLN A 284 -0.22 15.65 -6.08
C GLN A 284 -0.93 14.29 -6.19
N HIS A 285 -0.29 13.21 -5.76
CA HIS A 285 -0.87 11.87 -5.78
C HIS A 285 -2.09 11.71 -4.88
N TYR A 286 -2.10 12.32 -3.69
CA TYR A 286 -3.34 12.37 -2.88
C TYR A 286 -4.46 13.07 -3.64
N GLY A 287 -4.16 14.25 -4.22
CA GLY A 287 -5.14 15.03 -4.96
C GLY A 287 -5.74 14.29 -6.16
N GLU A 288 -4.90 13.64 -6.97
CA GLU A 288 -5.34 12.85 -8.13
C GLU A 288 -6.21 11.65 -7.74
N GLN A 289 -5.92 11.02 -6.61
CA GLN A 289 -6.72 9.90 -6.11
C GLN A 289 -8.05 10.36 -5.52
N LEU A 290 -8.03 11.37 -4.66
CA LEU A 290 -9.20 11.77 -3.85
C LEU A 290 -10.18 12.68 -4.60
N THR A 291 -9.71 13.53 -5.53
CA THR A 291 -10.59 14.41 -6.32
C THR A 291 -11.73 13.66 -7.05
N PRO A 292 -11.46 12.60 -7.85
CA PRO A 292 -12.53 11.87 -8.53
C PRO A 292 -13.43 11.08 -7.57
N ILE A 293 -12.90 10.60 -6.44
CA ILE A 293 -13.67 9.94 -5.38
C ILE A 293 -14.68 10.93 -4.77
N LEU A 294 -14.22 12.11 -4.35
CA LEU A 294 -15.07 13.14 -3.78
C LEU A 294 -16.10 13.65 -4.78
N LYS A 295 -15.69 13.90 -6.02
CA LYS A 295 -16.62 14.31 -7.07
C LYS A 295 -17.72 13.27 -7.31
N SER A 296 -17.38 11.99 -7.27
CA SER A 296 -18.36 10.90 -7.35
C SER A 296 -19.28 10.88 -6.14
N TYR A 297 -18.71 10.90 -4.94
CA TYR A 297 -19.49 10.79 -3.70
C TYR A 297 -20.47 11.94 -3.59
N LEU A 298 -20.02 13.17 -3.83
CA LEU A 298 -20.84 14.39 -3.67
C LEU A 298 -21.94 14.57 -4.71
N LYS A 299 -21.88 13.92 -5.88
CA LYS A 299 -22.84 14.16 -6.98
C LYS A 299 -23.85 13.03 -7.18
N GLU A 300 -23.61 11.85 -6.62
CA GLU A 300 -24.45 10.69 -6.91
C GLU A 300 -25.47 10.48 -5.79
N ASN A 301 -26.76 10.59 -6.13
CA ASN A 301 -27.88 10.49 -5.18
C ASN A 301 -27.91 9.20 -4.35
N ARG A 302 -27.26 8.12 -4.80
CA ARG A 302 -27.17 6.86 -4.07
C ARG A 302 -26.48 7.00 -2.71
N TYR A 303 -25.61 8.00 -2.54
CA TYR A 303 -24.89 8.25 -1.29
C TYR A 303 -25.71 9.06 -0.28
N SER A 304 -26.96 9.44 -0.61
CA SER A 304 -27.92 9.99 0.35
C SER A 304 -28.39 8.94 1.37
N ASP A 305 -28.25 7.64 1.04
CA ASP A 305 -28.31 6.58 2.05
C ASP A 305 -26.96 6.52 2.78
N ILE A 306 -26.96 6.91 4.06
CA ILE A 306 -25.77 6.91 4.92
C ILE A 306 -25.10 5.54 5.01
N ASN A 307 -25.89 4.46 4.87
CA ASN A 307 -25.38 3.09 4.92
C ASN A 307 -25.01 2.53 3.55
N TYR A 308 -25.10 3.32 2.48
CA TYR A 308 -24.89 2.83 1.11
C TYR A 308 -23.54 2.14 0.96
N LEU A 309 -22.47 2.67 1.56
CA LEU A 309 -21.11 2.12 1.47
C LEU A 309 -20.87 0.90 2.37
N ARG A 310 -21.76 0.59 3.32
CA ARG A 310 -21.64 -0.61 4.15
C ARG A 310 -21.89 -1.86 3.30
N SER A 311 -21.11 -2.91 3.57
CA SER A 311 -21.23 -4.23 2.96
C SER A 311 -20.90 -5.33 3.97
N SER A 312 -21.36 -6.55 3.70
CA SER A 312 -21.02 -7.74 4.48
C SER A 312 -19.86 -8.54 3.88
N THR A 313 -19.25 -8.04 2.80
CA THR A 313 -18.19 -8.75 2.06
C THR A 313 -17.04 -7.82 1.72
N ASP A 314 -15.83 -8.37 1.84
CA ASP A 314 -14.60 -7.74 1.37
C ASP A 314 -14.26 -8.16 -0.06
N SER A 315 -13.67 -7.24 -0.81
CA SER A 315 -13.08 -7.50 -2.12
C SER A 315 -11.57 -7.64 -1.99
N VAL A 316 -11.00 -8.52 -2.81
CA VAL A 316 -9.54 -8.61 -2.97
C VAL A 316 -9.15 -7.65 -4.08
N TYR A 317 -8.18 -6.79 -3.81
CA TYR A 317 -7.73 -5.80 -4.77
C TYR A 317 -6.23 -5.56 -4.72
N PHE A 318 -5.67 -5.16 -5.85
CA PHE A 318 -4.28 -4.75 -5.94
C PHE A 318 -4.10 -3.76 -7.08
N THR A 319 -3.08 -2.93 -6.92
CA THR A 319 -2.70 -1.97 -7.95
C THR A 319 -1.92 -2.65 -9.06
N LEU A 320 -2.30 -2.38 -10.30
CA LEU A 320 -1.52 -2.73 -11.48
C LEU A 320 -0.99 -1.42 -12.09
N PRO A 321 0.32 -1.14 -11.97
CA PRO A 321 0.93 0.07 -12.50
C PRO A 321 0.48 0.38 -13.94
N LEU A 322 0.13 1.64 -14.22
CA LEU A 322 -0.39 2.13 -15.51
C LEU A 322 -1.81 1.68 -15.90
N PHE A 323 -2.36 0.63 -15.29
CA PHE A 323 -3.67 0.07 -15.65
C PHE A 323 -4.76 0.36 -14.61
N GLY A 324 -4.38 0.75 -13.40
CA GLY A 324 -5.30 1.10 -12.32
C GLY A 324 -5.40 0.00 -11.27
N ILE A 325 -6.57 -0.13 -10.64
CA ILE A 325 -6.82 -1.12 -9.59
C ILE A 325 -7.59 -2.31 -10.15
N VAL A 326 -7.12 -3.52 -9.84
CA VAL A 326 -7.84 -4.76 -10.15
C VAL A 326 -8.65 -5.14 -8.91
N VAL A 327 -9.94 -5.40 -9.08
CA VAL A 327 -10.86 -5.71 -7.99
C VAL A 327 -11.58 -7.02 -8.26
N PHE A 328 -11.56 -7.93 -7.29
CA PHE A 328 -12.30 -9.18 -7.30
C PHE A 328 -13.34 -9.17 -6.19
N SER A 329 -14.60 -9.47 -6.54
CA SER A 329 -15.61 -9.78 -5.54
C SER A 329 -15.23 -11.04 -4.77
N ALA A 330 -15.71 -11.19 -3.54
CA ALA A 330 -15.47 -12.37 -2.71
C ALA A 330 -15.80 -13.68 -3.46
N ILE A 331 -16.96 -13.76 -4.11
CA ILE A 331 -17.40 -14.94 -4.88
C ILE A 331 -16.46 -15.20 -6.06
N GLY A 332 -16.12 -14.16 -6.83
CA GLY A 332 -15.24 -14.29 -7.99
C GLY A 332 -13.84 -14.76 -7.60
N TYR A 333 -13.28 -14.21 -6.52
CA TYR A 333 -11.97 -14.59 -6.01
C TYR A 333 -11.94 -16.02 -5.46
N ASN A 334 -12.99 -16.43 -4.74
CA ASN A 334 -13.14 -17.80 -4.24
C ASN A 334 -13.25 -18.81 -5.39
N THR A 335 -14.04 -18.49 -6.41
CA THR A 335 -14.18 -19.32 -7.60
C THR A 335 -12.85 -19.45 -8.34
N LEU A 336 -12.09 -18.36 -8.48
CA LEU A 336 -10.76 -18.39 -9.08
C LEU A 336 -9.81 -19.33 -8.31
N ASN A 337 -9.76 -19.24 -6.98
CA ASN A 337 -8.95 -20.13 -6.15
C ASN A 337 -9.31 -21.61 -6.34
N VAL A 338 -10.62 -21.93 -6.37
CA VAL A 338 -11.10 -23.31 -6.62
C VAL A 338 -10.71 -23.80 -8.01
N ILE A 339 -10.88 -22.98 -9.04
CA ILE A 339 -10.48 -23.33 -10.41
C ILE A 339 -8.98 -23.62 -10.48
N VAL A 340 -8.14 -22.77 -9.88
CA VAL A 340 -6.68 -22.95 -9.87
C VAL A 340 -6.29 -24.24 -9.15
N LEU A 341 -6.92 -24.53 -8.01
CA LEU A 341 -6.71 -25.78 -7.28
C LEU A 341 -7.05 -27.00 -8.15
N LEU A 342 -8.23 -27.02 -8.79
CA LEU A 342 -8.66 -28.12 -9.64
C LEU A 342 -7.74 -28.28 -10.86
N CYS A 343 -7.36 -27.18 -11.51
CA CYS A 343 -6.41 -27.19 -12.62
C CYS A 343 -5.06 -27.76 -12.20
N PHE A 344 -4.53 -27.36 -11.03
CA PHE A 344 -3.29 -27.91 -10.50
C PHE A 344 -3.41 -29.41 -10.22
N VAL A 345 -4.43 -29.85 -9.49
CA VAL A 345 -4.65 -31.26 -9.12
C VAL A 345 -4.78 -32.14 -10.35
N PHE A 346 -5.58 -31.73 -11.34
CA PHE A 346 -5.72 -32.45 -12.60
C PHE A 346 -4.38 -32.62 -13.32
N ASN A 347 -3.62 -31.52 -13.45
CA ASN A 347 -2.29 -31.55 -14.09
C ASN A 347 -1.30 -32.42 -13.31
N PHE A 348 -1.29 -32.35 -11.99
CA PHE A 348 -0.42 -33.13 -11.13
C PHE A 348 -0.68 -34.64 -11.30
N ILE A 349 -1.95 -35.05 -11.24
CA ILE A 349 -2.37 -36.45 -11.45
C ILE A 349 -2.01 -36.92 -12.87
N TYR A 350 -2.25 -36.10 -13.89
CA TYR A 350 -1.89 -36.42 -15.27
C TYR A 350 -0.38 -36.68 -15.43
N LEU A 351 0.47 -35.84 -14.84
CA LEU A 351 1.92 -35.99 -14.93
C LEU A 351 2.44 -37.24 -14.19
N LEU A 352 1.84 -37.57 -13.04
CA LEU A 352 2.13 -38.81 -12.32
C LEU A 352 1.72 -40.04 -13.14
N LYS A 353 0.48 -40.09 -13.62
CA LYS A 353 -0.03 -41.24 -14.39
C LYS A 353 0.70 -41.47 -15.71
N THR A 354 1.24 -40.42 -16.32
CA THR A 354 2.02 -40.51 -17.56
C THR A 354 3.53 -40.72 -17.31
N ASN A 355 3.95 -40.99 -16.06
CA ASN A 355 5.35 -41.14 -15.66
C ASN A 355 6.27 -40.01 -16.14
N LYS A 356 5.71 -38.80 -16.27
CA LYS A 356 6.44 -37.59 -16.71
C LYS A 356 7.17 -36.90 -15.56
N ILE A 357 6.90 -37.30 -14.32
CA ILE A 357 7.55 -36.85 -13.08
C ILE A 357 7.68 -38.05 -12.10
N GLY A 358 8.73 -38.07 -11.29
CA GLY A 358 8.87 -39.01 -10.18
C GLY A 358 8.51 -38.36 -8.84
N ILE A 359 7.58 -38.96 -8.09
CA ILE A 359 7.11 -38.38 -6.80
C ILE A 359 8.26 -38.17 -5.79
N PHE A 360 9.21 -39.10 -5.71
CA PHE A 360 10.38 -38.96 -4.84
C PHE A 360 11.31 -37.81 -5.25
N ASN A 361 11.42 -37.52 -6.55
CA ASN A 361 12.21 -36.40 -7.03
C ASN A 361 11.51 -35.06 -6.78
N VAL A 362 10.18 -35.02 -6.92
CA VAL A 362 9.35 -33.87 -6.53
C VAL A 362 9.55 -33.57 -5.03
N LEU A 363 9.47 -34.58 -4.16
CA LEU A 363 9.70 -34.43 -2.72
C LEU A 363 11.13 -33.96 -2.41
N LYS A 364 12.15 -34.57 -3.01
CA LYS A 364 13.56 -34.14 -2.85
C LYS A 364 13.76 -32.69 -3.31
N THR A 365 13.07 -32.27 -4.36
CA THR A 365 13.17 -30.91 -4.89
C THR A 365 12.46 -29.92 -3.98
N ILE A 366 11.28 -30.26 -3.45
CA ILE A 366 10.58 -29.47 -2.44
C ILE A 366 11.48 -29.25 -1.22
N ILE A 367 12.09 -30.30 -0.68
CA ILE A 367 12.99 -30.19 0.47
C ILE A 367 14.15 -29.22 0.16
N LYS A 368 14.78 -29.31 -1.01
CA LYS A 368 15.84 -28.38 -1.41
C LYS A 368 15.36 -26.93 -1.50
N LEU A 369 14.17 -26.70 -2.06
CA LEU A 369 13.59 -25.35 -2.18
C LEU A 369 13.20 -24.77 -0.81
N LEU A 370 12.63 -25.59 0.08
CA LEU A 370 12.32 -25.19 1.46
C LEU A 370 13.59 -24.90 2.27
N ILE A 371 14.67 -25.66 2.06
CA ILE A 371 15.98 -25.37 2.67
C ILE A 371 16.50 -24.00 2.18
N VAL A 372 16.40 -23.69 0.89
CA VAL A 372 16.78 -22.35 0.38
C VAL A 372 15.93 -21.26 1.03
N LEU A 373 14.60 -21.43 1.07
CA LEU A 373 13.70 -20.47 1.67
C LEU A 373 14.03 -20.25 3.16
N PHE A 374 14.29 -21.33 3.90
CA PHE A 374 14.73 -21.27 5.29
C PHE A 374 16.04 -20.50 5.44
N PHE A 375 17.05 -20.75 4.60
CA PHE A 375 18.31 -20.02 4.64
C PHE A 375 18.14 -18.53 4.32
N VAL A 376 17.30 -18.18 3.34
CA VAL A 376 17.01 -16.77 3.03
C VAL A 376 16.38 -16.09 4.23
N VAL A 377 15.36 -16.70 4.85
CA VAL A 377 14.68 -16.15 6.03
C VAL A 377 15.65 -16.04 7.21
N ALA A 378 16.37 -17.11 7.55
CA ALA A 378 17.30 -17.12 8.67
C ALA A 378 18.43 -16.10 8.47
N PHE A 379 19.04 -16.04 7.29
CA PHE A 379 20.13 -15.11 6.98
C PHE A 379 19.68 -13.65 7.07
N SER A 380 18.54 -13.32 6.47
CA SER A 380 18.06 -11.94 6.45
C SER A 380 17.53 -11.48 7.81
N TRP A 381 16.87 -12.35 8.57
CA TRP A 381 16.45 -12.04 9.94
C TRP A 381 17.66 -11.88 10.88
N THR A 382 18.60 -12.82 10.88
CA THR A 382 19.83 -12.72 11.69
C THR A 382 20.68 -11.51 11.29
N GLY A 383 20.77 -11.21 9.99
CA GLY A 383 21.41 -9.99 9.48
C GLY A 383 20.74 -8.72 10.00
N SER A 384 19.40 -8.65 10.02
CA SER A 384 18.66 -7.51 10.58
C SER A 384 18.89 -7.34 12.08
N TRP A 385 19.05 -8.43 12.82
CA TRP A 385 19.40 -8.38 14.23
C TRP A 385 20.84 -7.89 14.44
N LEU A 386 21.79 -8.37 13.63
CA LEU A 386 23.19 -7.95 13.70
C LEU A 386 23.36 -6.46 13.35
N ILE A 387 22.68 -5.95 12.32
CA ILE A 387 22.77 -4.53 11.97
C ILE A 387 22.18 -3.63 13.05
N ALA A 388 21.12 -4.06 13.74
CA ALA A 388 20.60 -3.36 14.92
C ALA A 388 21.68 -3.27 16.02
N LEU A 389 22.31 -4.40 16.34
CA LEU A 389 23.38 -4.45 17.34
C LEU A 389 24.58 -3.56 16.99
N ILE A 390 25.04 -3.57 15.74
CA ILE A 390 26.17 -2.75 15.29
C ILE A 390 25.86 -1.25 15.44
N ASN A 391 24.59 -0.87 15.28
CA ASN A 391 24.13 0.49 15.47
C ASN A 391 23.80 0.84 16.94
N GLY A 392 23.96 -0.10 17.88
CA GLY A 392 23.57 0.10 19.27
C GLY A 392 22.05 0.23 19.48
N ALA A 393 21.25 -0.22 18.52
CA ALA A 393 19.79 -0.16 18.56
C ALA A 393 19.20 -1.47 19.08
N SER A 394 18.12 -1.37 19.86
CA SER A 394 17.31 -2.53 20.22
C SER A 394 16.58 -3.06 18.99
N TYR A 395 16.72 -4.36 18.70
CA TYR A 395 16.01 -4.99 17.59
C TYR A 395 14.50 -4.85 17.76
N LYS A 396 13.84 -4.40 16.70
CA LYS A 396 12.38 -4.36 16.56
C LYS A 396 12.02 -5.16 15.31
N LEU A 397 10.98 -5.98 15.41
CA LEU A 397 10.50 -6.73 14.25
C LEU A 397 9.92 -5.79 13.19
N ILE A 398 9.16 -4.79 13.62
CA ILE A 398 8.48 -3.81 12.77
C ILE A 398 9.08 -2.43 13.02
N GLY A 399 9.34 -1.67 11.94
CA GLY A 399 9.73 -0.26 12.02
C GLY A 399 11.13 -0.04 12.60
N LEU A 400 12.08 -0.95 12.33
CA LEU A 400 13.47 -0.83 12.77
C LEU A 400 14.24 0.23 11.95
N ALA A 401 13.90 1.49 12.15
CA ALA A 401 14.43 2.65 11.43
C ALA A 401 15.72 3.23 12.06
N HIS A 402 16.29 4.23 11.39
CA HIS A 402 17.44 5.05 11.78
C HIS A 402 18.75 4.26 11.99
N LEU A 403 18.93 3.21 11.18
CA LEU A 403 20.12 2.37 11.19
C LEU A 403 21.10 2.83 10.11
N ARG A 404 22.39 2.93 10.43
CA ARG A 404 23.42 3.15 9.41
C ARG A 404 23.54 1.91 8.53
N PHE A 405 23.64 2.14 7.22
CA PHE A 405 23.85 1.13 6.18
C PHE A 405 22.71 0.14 5.95
N ASP A 406 21.50 0.44 6.43
CA ASP A 406 20.32 -0.42 6.27
C ASP A 406 19.89 -0.59 4.80
N GLU A 407 19.91 0.47 4.00
CA GLU A 407 19.67 0.40 2.55
C GLU A 407 20.71 -0.52 1.88
N VAL A 408 21.99 -0.33 2.21
CA VAL A 408 23.10 -1.13 1.65
C VAL A 408 22.96 -2.59 2.06
N PHE A 409 22.64 -2.85 3.33
CA PHE A 409 22.36 -4.19 3.83
C PHE A 409 21.20 -4.84 3.08
N SER A 410 20.11 -4.10 2.87
CA SER A 410 18.92 -4.57 2.16
C SER A 410 19.24 -4.96 0.71
N ILE A 411 20.04 -4.15 0.01
CA ILE A 411 20.53 -4.43 -1.34
C ILE A 411 21.42 -5.69 -1.36
N ILE A 412 22.34 -5.82 -0.40
CA ILE A 412 23.20 -7.01 -0.27
C ILE A 412 22.35 -8.27 -0.07
N CYS A 413 21.37 -8.24 0.83
CA CYS A 413 20.48 -9.37 1.06
C CYS A 413 19.70 -9.75 -0.20
N LEU A 414 19.21 -8.78 -0.97
CA LEU A 414 18.53 -9.01 -2.24
C LEU A 414 19.45 -9.70 -3.26
N ILE A 415 20.69 -9.19 -3.44
CA ILE A 415 21.68 -9.76 -4.36
C ILE A 415 22.05 -11.20 -3.96
N LEU A 416 22.35 -11.43 -2.69
CA LEU A 416 22.72 -12.75 -2.18
C LEU A 416 21.57 -13.76 -2.33
N THR A 417 20.33 -13.33 -2.08
CA THR A 417 19.13 -14.13 -2.30
C THR A 417 19.01 -14.54 -3.77
N PHE A 418 19.13 -13.58 -4.68
CA PHE A 418 19.09 -13.84 -6.12
C PHE A 418 20.18 -14.82 -6.57
N LEU A 419 21.42 -14.62 -6.12
CA LEU A 419 22.55 -15.52 -6.44
C LEU A 419 22.33 -16.93 -5.90
N LEU A 420 21.92 -17.08 -4.64
CA LEU A 420 21.65 -18.37 -4.01
C LEU A 420 20.59 -19.16 -4.78
N ILE A 421 19.51 -18.50 -5.20
CA ILE A 421 18.42 -19.12 -5.95
C ILE A 421 18.90 -19.54 -7.34
N ILE A 422 19.63 -18.68 -8.07
CA ILE A 422 20.18 -19.04 -9.39
C ILE A 422 21.15 -20.22 -9.29
N MET A 423 22.05 -20.21 -8.31
CA MET A 423 23.01 -21.30 -8.09
C MET A 423 22.29 -22.61 -7.79
N THR A 424 21.28 -22.56 -6.90
CA THR A 424 20.48 -23.74 -6.55
C THR A 424 19.68 -24.25 -7.74
N PHE A 425 19.04 -23.35 -8.49
CA PHE A 425 18.32 -23.68 -9.71
C PHE A 425 19.24 -24.42 -10.68
N LYS A 426 20.37 -23.79 -11.08
CA LYS A 426 21.38 -24.41 -11.97
C LYS A 426 21.85 -25.78 -11.47
N LYS A 427 22.08 -25.94 -10.17
CA LYS A 427 22.50 -27.22 -9.57
C LYS A 427 21.42 -28.31 -9.67
N ILE A 428 20.14 -27.95 -9.54
CA ILE A 428 19.03 -28.91 -9.64
C ILE A 428 18.83 -29.36 -11.10
N ILE A 429 18.75 -28.42 -12.03
CA ILE A 429 18.51 -28.70 -13.47
C ILE A 429 19.73 -29.19 -14.25
N LYS A 430 20.94 -29.22 -13.64
CA LYS A 430 22.17 -29.70 -14.31
C LYS A 430 22.03 -31.11 -14.92
N ASP A 431 21.13 -31.95 -14.41
CA ASP A 431 20.91 -33.29 -14.97
C ASP A 431 19.47 -33.46 -15.52
N ASN A 432 19.33 -33.49 -16.86
CA ASN A 432 18.15 -33.95 -17.64
C ASN A 432 16.82 -33.15 -17.52
N ILE A 433 15.99 -33.24 -18.57
CA ILE A 433 14.69 -32.58 -18.79
C ILE A 433 13.64 -32.95 -17.73
N TYR A 434 13.66 -34.19 -17.22
CA TYR A 434 12.73 -34.62 -16.16
C TYR A 434 12.85 -33.77 -14.90
N ARG A 435 14.05 -33.29 -14.57
CA ARG A 435 14.27 -32.43 -13.40
C ARG A 435 13.68 -31.03 -13.54
N LEU A 436 13.52 -30.50 -14.76
CA LEU A 436 12.85 -29.21 -14.95
C LEU A 436 11.35 -29.32 -14.67
N LYS A 437 10.69 -30.40 -15.13
CA LYS A 437 9.26 -30.62 -14.84
C LYS A 437 9.03 -30.85 -13.34
N GLU A 438 9.90 -31.65 -12.71
CA GLU A 438 9.86 -31.89 -11.27
C GLU A 438 10.07 -30.59 -10.49
N TYR A 439 11.02 -29.73 -10.89
CA TYR A 439 11.21 -28.40 -10.30
C TYR A 439 9.95 -27.53 -10.42
N ILE A 440 9.36 -27.42 -11.61
CA ILE A 440 8.14 -26.62 -11.84
C ILE A 440 7.01 -27.10 -10.93
N ILE A 441 6.76 -28.41 -10.89
CA ILE A 441 5.69 -28.98 -10.06
C ILE A 441 5.99 -28.79 -8.56
N SER A 442 7.24 -28.93 -8.14
CA SER A 442 7.65 -28.63 -6.76
C SER A 442 7.41 -27.17 -6.40
N SER A 443 7.77 -26.21 -7.28
CA SER A 443 7.50 -24.78 -7.05
C SER A 443 6.01 -24.47 -7.05
N GLU A 444 5.23 -25.04 -7.97
CA GLU A 444 3.78 -24.87 -8.03
C GLU A 444 3.11 -25.43 -6.76
N LEU A 445 3.59 -26.56 -6.22
CA LEU A 445 3.04 -27.13 -4.99
C LEU A 445 3.37 -26.28 -3.75
N ILE A 446 4.61 -25.76 -3.66
CA ILE A 446 4.98 -24.83 -2.57
C ILE A 446 4.09 -23.59 -2.64
N LEU A 447 3.95 -22.98 -3.83
CA LEU A 447 3.08 -21.84 -4.03
C LEU A 447 1.64 -22.16 -3.65
N LEU A 448 1.08 -23.28 -4.12
CA LEU A 448 -0.30 -23.68 -3.81
C LEU A 448 -0.52 -23.84 -2.30
N VAL A 449 0.36 -24.58 -1.61
CA VAL A 449 0.23 -24.82 -0.17
C VAL A 449 0.36 -23.50 0.60
N SER A 450 1.35 -22.66 0.28
CA SER A 450 1.48 -21.33 0.87
C SER A 450 0.25 -20.46 0.56
N SER A 451 -0.28 -20.52 -0.66
CA SER A 451 -1.45 -19.77 -1.11
C SER A 451 -2.70 -20.18 -0.32
N ILE A 452 -2.88 -21.47 -0.04
CA ILE A 452 -3.99 -21.99 0.78
C ILE A 452 -3.84 -21.52 2.23
N ILE A 453 -2.64 -21.60 2.81
CA ILE A 453 -2.38 -21.16 4.18
C ILE A 453 -2.67 -19.66 4.34
N ILE A 454 -2.08 -18.81 3.50
CA ILE A 454 -2.26 -17.35 3.58
C ILE A 454 -3.73 -16.98 3.33
N PHE A 455 -4.39 -17.60 2.36
CA PHE A 455 -5.80 -17.36 2.09
C PHE A 455 -6.71 -17.72 3.26
N SER A 456 -6.40 -18.81 3.97
CA SER A 456 -7.20 -19.26 5.11
C SER A 456 -7.06 -18.34 6.33
N ILE A 457 -5.93 -17.64 6.45
CA ILE A 457 -5.65 -16.71 7.56
C ILE A 457 -6.15 -15.30 7.25
N THR A 458 -5.95 -14.85 6.01
CA THR A 458 -6.09 -13.43 5.63
C THR A 458 -7.25 -13.14 4.69
N GLY A 459 -7.87 -14.18 4.09
CA GLY A 459 -8.90 -14.03 3.07
C GLY A 459 -8.36 -13.63 1.69
N GLU A 460 -7.05 -13.55 1.51
CA GLU A 460 -6.43 -13.15 0.24
C GLU A 460 -5.08 -13.86 0.02
N ASN A 461 -4.58 -13.92 -1.22
CA ASN A 461 -3.33 -14.62 -1.55
C ASN A 461 -2.78 -14.22 -2.93
N PHE A 462 -3.09 -13.02 -3.43
CA PHE A 462 -2.91 -12.70 -4.85
C PHE A 462 -1.44 -12.83 -5.29
N PHE A 463 -0.50 -12.44 -4.42
CA PHE A 463 0.94 -12.50 -4.66
C PHE A 463 1.50 -13.93 -4.76
N LEU A 464 0.73 -14.95 -4.38
CA LEU A 464 1.07 -16.38 -4.55
C LEU A 464 0.20 -17.04 -5.64
N LEU A 465 -1.06 -16.64 -5.73
CA LEU A 465 -2.03 -17.17 -6.68
C LEU A 465 -1.67 -16.83 -8.13
N PHE A 466 -1.30 -15.57 -8.43
CA PHE A 466 -0.93 -15.15 -9.78
C PHE A 466 0.36 -15.80 -10.31
N PRO A 467 1.46 -15.92 -9.53
CA PRO A 467 2.60 -16.74 -9.95
C PRO A 467 2.21 -18.17 -10.30
N LEU A 468 1.31 -18.80 -9.52
CA LEU A 468 0.82 -20.15 -9.77
C LEU A 468 0.00 -20.21 -11.07
N ILE A 469 -0.96 -19.30 -11.27
CA ILE A 469 -1.77 -19.20 -12.50
C ILE A 469 -0.86 -19.08 -13.73
N PHE A 470 0.11 -18.17 -13.69
CA PHE A 470 0.99 -17.92 -14.83
C PHE A 470 1.94 -19.09 -15.10
N SER A 471 2.40 -19.81 -14.06
CA SER A 471 3.13 -21.07 -14.24
C SER A 471 2.27 -22.12 -14.95
N LEU A 472 1.02 -22.31 -14.52
CA LEU A 472 0.08 -23.26 -15.13
C LEU A 472 -0.20 -22.91 -16.59
N ILE A 473 -0.46 -21.63 -16.91
CA ILE A 473 -0.70 -21.16 -18.28
C ILE A 473 0.55 -21.35 -19.14
N SER A 474 1.72 -20.89 -18.67
CA SER A 474 2.98 -21.03 -19.41
C SER A 474 3.31 -22.49 -19.71
N ARG A 475 2.93 -23.41 -18.82
CA ARG A 475 3.11 -24.85 -19.03
C ARG A 475 2.10 -25.43 -20.01
N ALA A 476 0.84 -24.99 -19.99
CA ALA A 476 -0.18 -25.39 -20.96
C ALA A 476 0.16 -24.93 -22.39
N LEU A 477 0.80 -23.76 -22.53
CA LEU A 477 1.24 -23.19 -23.81
C LEU A 477 2.59 -23.75 -24.31
N LYS A 478 3.17 -24.73 -23.60
CA LYS A 478 4.44 -25.32 -23.98
C LYS A 478 4.32 -26.07 -25.31
N GLY A 479 5.11 -25.66 -26.31
CA GLY A 479 5.15 -26.27 -27.64
C GLY A 479 4.36 -25.51 -28.72
N TYR A 480 3.64 -24.46 -28.35
CA TYR A 480 2.93 -23.60 -29.31
C TYR A 480 3.86 -22.54 -29.91
N LYS A 481 3.53 -22.06 -31.12
CA LYS A 481 4.34 -21.07 -31.88
C LYS A 481 4.66 -19.79 -31.08
N PHE A 482 3.76 -19.37 -30.19
CA PHE A 482 3.87 -18.12 -29.44
C PHE A 482 4.39 -18.30 -27.99
N GLU A 483 4.85 -19.50 -27.61
CA GLU A 483 5.28 -19.85 -26.24
C GLU A 483 6.19 -18.78 -25.61
N LEU A 484 7.27 -18.39 -26.32
CA LEU A 484 8.23 -17.39 -25.83
C LEU A 484 7.56 -16.04 -25.51
N VAL A 485 6.77 -15.51 -26.45
CA VAL A 485 6.14 -14.20 -26.31
C VAL A 485 5.14 -14.24 -25.15
N THR A 486 4.32 -15.30 -25.08
CA THR A 486 3.34 -15.46 -24.00
C THR A 486 4.00 -15.61 -22.63
N THR A 487 5.07 -16.41 -22.51
CA THR A 487 5.78 -16.58 -21.23
C THR A 487 6.43 -15.28 -20.79
N VAL A 488 7.13 -14.57 -21.69
CA VAL A 488 7.75 -13.28 -21.34
C VAL A 488 6.68 -12.26 -20.94
N PHE A 489 5.57 -12.19 -21.66
CA PHE A 489 4.44 -11.32 -21.31
C PHE A 489 3.87 -11.63 -19.91
N LEU A 490 3.63 -12.92 -19.61
CA LEU A 490 3.13 -13.33 -18.30
C LEU A 490 4.12 -12.99 -17.17
N VAL A 491 5.43 -13.16 -17.40
CA VAL A 491 6.46 -12.77 -16.42
C VAL A 491 6.47 -11.25 -16.23
N VAL A 492 6.39 -10.46 -17.30
CA VAL A 492 6.33 -8.99 -17.21
C VAL A 492 5.10 -8.55 -16.41
N LEU A 493 3.92 -9.11 -16.72
CA LEU A 493 2.69 -8.85 -15.98
C LEU A 493 2.83 -9.24 -14.51
N LEU A 494 3.49 -10.37 -14.22
CA LEU A 494 3.73 -10.81 -12.86
C LEU A 494 4.60 -9.84 -12.06
N LEU A 495 5.64 -9.30 -12.69
CA LEU A 495 6.51 -8.32 -12.05
C LEU A 495 5.73 -7.05 -11.71
N PHE A 496 4.85 -6.58 -12.60
CA PHE A 496 3.98 -5.44 -12.32
C PHE A 496 2.98 -5.68 -11.18
N ILE A 497 2.55 -6.93 -10.96
CA ILE A 497 1.63 -7.28 -9.86
C ILE A 497 2.38 -7.40 -8.53
N VAL A 498 3.51 -8.11 -8.52
CA VAL A 498 4.11 -8.60 -7.26
C VAL A 498 5.25 -7.70 -6.75
N ILE A 499 6.05 -7.10 -7.64
CA ILE A 499 7.21 -6.30 -7.20
C ILE A 499 6.78 -5.02 -6.46
N PRO A 500 5.78 -4.23 -6.93
CA PRO A 500 5.32 -3.04 -6.21
C PRO A 500 4.76 -3.38 -4.83
N PHE A 501 4.10 -4.52 -4.70
CA PHE A 501 3.61 -5.05 -3.44
C PHE A 501 4.75 -5.46 -2.49
N ILE A 502 5.76 -6.20 -2.97
CA ILE A 502 6.96 -6.55 -2.18
C ILE A 502 7.65 -5.27 -1.67
N TYR A 503 7.78 -4.25 -2.53
CA TYR A 503 8.38 -2.98 -2.16
C TYR A 503 7.52 -2.24 -1.11
N SER A 504 6.20 -2.22 -1.28
CA SER A 504 5.26 -1.62 -0.32
C SER A 504 5.34 -2.30 1.06
N LEU A 505 5.47 -3.63 1.10
CA LEU A 505 5.70 -4.39 2.34
C LEU A 505 7.06 -4.04 2.98
N TYR A 506 8.11 -3.92 2.16
CA TYR A 506 9.44 -3.56 2.66
C TYR A 506 9.43 -2.18 3.32
N ILE A 507 8.87 -1.15 2.68
CA ILE A 507 8.82 0.20 3.27
C ILE A 507 7.90 0.25 4.50
N ALA A 508 6.80 -0.52 4.53
CA ALA A 508 5.88 -0.55 5.66
C ALA A 508 6.46 -1.23 6.92
N LEU A 509 7.17 -2.35 6.74
CA LEU A 509 7.72 -3.14 7.85
C LEU A 509 9.16 -2.75 8.19
N TYR A 510 9.88 -2.21 7.21
CA TYR A 510 11.27 -1.78 7.26
C TYR A 510 12.27 -2.91 7.60
N THR A 511 13.54 -2.56 7.83
CA THR A 511 14.69 -3.47 7.93
C THR A 511 14.48 -4.66 8.88
N GLY A 512 13.78 -4.46 9.99
CA GLY A 512 13.48 -5.47 11.01
C GLY A 512 12.82 -6.74 10.46
N SER A 513 11.95 -6.59 9.46
CA SER A 513 11.20 -7.68 8.85
C SER A 513 11.56 -7.94 7.40
N ILE A 514 12.77 -7.55 6.96
CA ILE A 514 13.22 -7.73 5.56
C ILE A 514 13.13 -9.19 5.07
N PHE A 515 13.15 -10.16 5.98
CA PHE A 515 12.97 -11.57 5.64
C PHE A 515 11.60 -11.89 5.01
N ILE A 516 10.55 -11.10 5.29
CA ILE A 516 9.21 -11.27 4.71
C ILE A 516 9.20 -10.94 3.21
N PRO A 517 9.57 -9.72 2.76
CA PRO A 517 9.63 -9.41 1.33
C PRO A 517 10.63 -10.31 0.58
N LEU A 518 11.75 -10.70 1.20
CA LEU A 518 12.71 -11.63 0.59
C LEU A 518 12.18 -13.07 0.46
N ALA A 519 11.37 -13.55 1.40
CA ALA A 519 10.68 -14.83 1.29
C ALA A 519 9.70 -14.83 0.11
N ILE A 520 8.89 -13.77 -0.04
CA ILE A 520 7.96 -13.61 -1.16
C ILE A 520 8.72 -13.51 -2.49
N PHE A 521 9.80 -12.73 -2.53
CA PHE A 521 10.68 -12.62 -3.70
C PHE A 521 11.30 -13.97 -4.07
N THR A 522 11.66 -14.79 -3.09
CA THR A 522 12.18 -16.15 -3.30
C THR A 522 11.14 -17.06 -3.95
N LEU A 523 9.90 -17.06 -3.44
CA LEU A 523 8.78 -17.81 -4.00
C LEU A 523 8.45 -17.37 -5.44
N LEU A 524 8.50 -16.06 -5.70
CA LEU A 524 8.35 -15.49 -7.04
C LEU A 524 9.43 -16.03 -7.99
N LEU A 525 10.70 -16.03 -7.59
CA LEU A 525 11.80 -16.54 -8.42
C LEU A 525 11.74 -18.05 -8.66
N PHE A 526 11.22 -18.84 -7.72
CA PHE A 526 10.95 -20.26 -7.94
C PHE A 526 9.99 -20.49 -9.11
N SER A 527 9.06 -19.58 -9.37
CA SER A 527 8.15 -19.66 -10.54
C SER A 527 8.76 -19.09 -11.83
N ILE A 528 9.47 -17.97 -11.76
CA ILE A 528 9.97 -17.25 -12.94
C ILE A 528 11.14 -17.98 -13.60
N LEU A 529 12.12 -18.43 -12.83
CA LEU A 529 13.35 -19.03 -13.35
C LEU A 529 13.10 -20.24 -14.27
N PRO A 530 12.29 -21.25 -13.90
CA PRO A 530 12.02 -22.38 -14.78
C PRO A 530 11.24 -22.00 -16.04
N ALA A 531 10.37 -20.99 -15.97
CA ALA A 531 9.63 -20.49 -17.14
C ALA A 531 10.59 -19.86 -18.17
N LEU A 532 11.48 -18.97 -17.73
CA LEU A 532 12.50 -18.34 -18.57
C LEU A 532 13.52 -19.35 -19.12
N TYR A 533 13.90 -20.34 -18.30
CA TYR A 533 14.78 -21.42 -18.74
C TYR A 533 14.15 -22.30 -19.84
N SER A 534 12.85 -22.62 -19.70
CA SER A 534 12.12 -23.43 -20.69
C SER A 534 12.09 -22.77 -22.06
N VAL A 535 11.89 -21.44 -22.14
CA VAL A 535 11.78 -20.72 -23.41
C VAL A 535 13.12 -20.30 -24.01
N SER A 536 14.16 -20.14 -23.17
CA SER A 536 15.50 -19.83 -23.65
C SER A 536 16.18 -21.04 -24.31
N THR A 537 16.02 -22.25 -23.75
CA THR A 537 16.72 -23.47 -24.22
C THR A 537 16.12 -24.14 -25.46
N LYS A 538 14.85 -23.88 -25.79
CA LYS A 538 14.06 -24.60 -26.82
C LYS A 538 14.27 -24.16 -28.27
N LEU A 539 15.07 -23.11 -28.52
CA LEU A 539 15.39 -22.63 -29.87
C LEU A 539 16.84 -22.96 -30.27
N ALA A 540 17.35 -24.07 -29.75
CA ALA A 540 18.70 -24.57 -30.00
C ALA A 540 18.72 -25.64 -31.09
#